data_AF-A0A816KF69-F1
#
_entry.id   AF-A0A816KF69-F1
#
_cell.length_a   1.000
_cell.length_b   1.000
_cell.length_c   1.000
_cell.angle_alpha   90.00
_cell.angle_beta   90.00
_cell.angle_gamma   90.00
#
_symmetry.space_group_name_H-M   'P 1'
#
loop_
_entity.id
_entity.type
_entity.pdbx_description
1 polymer ?
#
loop_
_entity_poly.entity_id
_entity_poly.type
_entity_poly.pdbx_seq_one_letter_code
_entity_poly.pdbx_strand_id
1 'polypeptide(L)'
;MTSATLRSKKRALVIGIDQYVDKASTLQTCVADAIDLGKALREIKFEISQETNCSYTRFKEMTDNFMRTIQNGDFIVFYFAGHGLQSDDKNYLLSSDYC
;
A
#
# COMPACT_ATOMS: atom_id res chain seq x y z
N MET A 1 -7.22 -36.47 13.56
CA MET A 1 -7.53 -35.03 13.49
C MET A 1 -6.94 -34.50 12.19
N THR A 2 -7.77 -34.12 11.23
CA THR A 2 -7.34 -33.63 9.90
C THR A 2 -6.69 -32.27 10.05
N SER A 3 -5.36 -32.20 9.85
CA SER A 3 -4.65 -30.93 9.77
C SER A 3 -5.14 -30.19 8.54
N ALA A 4 -5.92 -29.13 8.71
CA ALA A 4 -6.18 -28.19 7.64
C ALA A 4 -4.83 -27.60 7.23
N THR A 5 -4.38 -27.90 6.02
CA THR A 5 -3.25 -27.20 5.42
C THR A 5 -3.64 -25.72 5.35
N LEU A 6 -3.10 -24.90 6.27
CA LEU A 6 -3.23 -23.45 6.19
C LEU A 6 -2.63 -23.03 4.85
N ARG A 7 -3.49 -22.74 3.88
CA ARG A 7 -3.11 -22.28 2.55
C ARG A 7 -2.68 -20.82 2.69
N SER A 8 -1.42 -20.61 3.05
CA SER A 8 -0.80 -19.28 3.10
C SER A 8 -0.97 -18.57 1.76
N LYS A 9 -1.66 -17.43 1.76
CA LYS A 9 -1.77 -16.56 0.58
C LYS A 9 -0.65 -15.53 0.57
N LYS A 10 -0.31 -15.06 -0.63
CA LYS A 10 0.57 -13.91 -0.82
C LYS A 10 -0.30 -12.69 -1.09
N ARG A 11 -0.20 -11.65 -0.27
CA ARG A 11 -1.03 -10.44 -0.36
C ARG A 11 -0.15 -9.21 -0.36
N ALA A 12 -0.50 -8.19 -1.14
CA ALA A 12 0.22 -6.92 -1.09
C ALA A 12 -0.73 -5.73 -1.05
N LEU A 13 -0.35 -4.73 -0.27
CA LEU A 13 -0.90 -3.38 -0.31
C LEU A 13 0.17 -2.46 -0.89
N VAL A 14 -0.12 -1.81 -2.02
CA VAL A 14 0.84 -1.01 -2.80
C VAL A 14 0.25 0.37 -3.07
N ILE A 15 0.90 1.42 -2.60
CA ILE A 15 0.39 2.80 -2.69
C ILE A 15 1.45 3.71 -3.30
N GLY A 16 1.05 4.55 -4.25
CA GLY A 16 1.91 5.55 -4.88
C GLY A 16 1.25 6.92 -4.95
N ILE A 17 1.88 7.96 -4.38
CA ILE A 17 1.36 9.33 -4.36
C ILE A 17 2.35 10.27 -5.05
N ASP A 18 1.92 10.85 -6.16
CA ASP A 18 2.64 11.93 -6.87
C ASP A 18 1.94 13.28 -6.69
N GLN A 19 0.62 13.28 -6.72
CA GLN A 19 -0.18 14.52 -6.76
C GLN A 19 -0.66 14.88 -5.36
N TYR A 20 0.00 15.86 -4.76
CA TYR A 20 -0.39 16.47 -3.49
C TYR A 20 -1.21 17.74 -3.72
N VAL A 21 -2.05 18.12 -2.76
CA VAL A 21 -2.86 19.34 -2.82
C VAL A 21 -1.99 20.58 -2.98
N ASP A 22 -0.84 20.61 -2.30
CA ASP A 22 0.23 21.55 -2.59
C ASP A 22 1.00 21.10 -3.85
N LYS A 23 0.87 21.88 -4.91
CA LYS A 23 1.54 21.63 -6.19
C LYS A 23 3.07 21.64 -6.07
N ALA A 24 3.64 22.42 -5.14
CA ALA A 24 5.09 22.43 -4.95
C ALA A 24 5.62 21.10 -4.40
N SER A 25 4.74 20.29 -3.79
CA SER A 25 5.05 18.97 -3.25
C SER A 25 4.84 17.82 -4.24
N THR A 26 4.59 18.11 -5.53
CA THR A 26 4.33 17.06 -6.55
C THR A 26 5.58 16.22 -6.84
N LEU A 27 5.42 14.89 -6.89
CA LEU A 27 6.43 13.93 -7.34
C LEU A 27 6.07 13.41 -8.75
N GLN A 28 6.99 12.66 -9.39
CA GLN A 28 6.82 12.22 -10.78
C GLN A 28 6.95 10.70 -10.99
N THR A 29 7.40 9.96 -9.99
CA THR A 29 7.78 8.55 -10.15
C THR A 29 6.98 7.62 -9.25
N CYS A 30 6.38 8.10 -8.17
CA CYS A 30 5.81 7.23 -7.15
C CYS A 30 4.61 6.43 -7.65
N VAL A 31 3.80 7.00 -8.54
CA VAL A 31 2.72 6.26 -9.21
C VAL A 31 3.27 5.18 -10.14
N ALA A 32 4.32 5.49 -10.91
CA ALA A 32 4.95 4.53 -11.80
C ALA A 32 5.57 3.36 -11.00
N ASP A 33 6.30 3.67 -9.93
CA ASP A 33 6.93 2.67 -9.05
C ASP A 33 5.89 1.72 -8.43
N ALA A 34 4.78 2.26 -7.93
CA ALA A 34 3.68 1.48 -7.38
C ALA A 34 3.01 0.57 -8.43
N ILE A 35 2.85 1.04 -9.67
CA ILE A 35 2.30 0.25 -10.77
C ILE A 35 3.25 -0.89 -11.15
N ASP A 36 4.54 -0.60 -11.31
CA ASP A 36 5.54 -1.57 -11.75
C ASP A 36 5.78 -2.66 -10.69
N LEU A 37 5.89 -2.28 -9.42
CA LEU A 37 5.97 -3.25 -8.33
C LEU A 37 4.69 -4.09 -8.23
N GLY A 38 3.52 -3.46 -8.35
CA GLY A 38 2.25 -4.17 -8.38
C GLY A 38 2.20 -5.21 -9.50
N LYS A 39 2.72 -4.90 -10.70
CA LYS A 39 2.82 -5.85 -11.81
C LYS A 39 3.77 -7.00 -11.48
N ALA A 40 4.99 -6.72 -11.00
CA ALA A 40 5.96 -7.74 -10.63
C ALA A 40 5.43 -8.71 -9.56
N LEU A 41 4.72 -8.19 -8.55
CA LEU A 41 4.12 -9.01 -7.49
C LEU A 41 2.97 -9.90 -8.02
N ARG A 42 2.16 -9.42 -8.97
CA ARG A 42 1.13 -10.24 -9.63
C ARG A 42 1.75 -11.44 -10.38
N GLU A 43 2.90 -11.24 -11.03
CA GLU A 43 3.60 -12.31 -11.76
C GLU A 43 3.99 -13.48 -10.83
N ILE A 44 4.38 -13.18 -9.59
CA ILE A 44 4.71 -14.17 -8.55
C ILE A 44 3.53 -14.53 -7.63
N LYS A 45 2.29 -14.33 -8.12
CA LYS A 45 1.01 -14.76 -7.55
C LYS A 45 0.60 -14.11 -6.24
N PHE A 46 0.92 -12.83 -6.06
CA PHE A 46 0.29 -12.02 -5.00
C PHE A 46 -1.12 -11.57 -5.40
N GLU A 47 -2.03 -11.56 -4.43
CA GLU A 47 -3.28 -10.81 -4.47
C GLU A 47 -2.96 -9.34 -4.11
N ILE A 48 -3.18 -8.40 -5.04
CA ILE A 48 -2.77 -7.00 -4.89
C ILE A 48 -3.97 -6.10 -4.60
N SER A 49 -3.86 -5.31 -3.53
CA SER A 49 -4.62 -4.07 -3.31
C SER A 49 -3.71 -2.90 -3.66
N GLN A 50 -4.03 -2.15 -4.71
CA GLN A 50 -3.21 -1.05 -5.21
C GLN A 50 -4.05 0.22 -5.35
N GLU A 51 -3.49 1.36 -4.96
CA GLU A 51 -4.16 2.66 -5.05
C GLU A 51 -3.13 3.76 -5.35
N THR A 52 -3.54 4.83 -6.04
CA THR A 52 -2.65 5.95 -6.38
C THR A 52 -3.30 7.29 -6.08
N ASN A 53 -2.50 8.30 -5.73
CA ASN A 53 -2.93 9.67 -5.42
C ASN A 53 -4.16 9.75 -4.49
N CYS A 54 -4.27 8.86 -3.52
CA CYS A 54 -5.46 8.72 -2.68
C CYS A 54 -5.49 9.72 -1.51
N SER A 55 -6.71 10.16 -1.19
CA SER A 55 -7.00 10.96 0.00
C SER A 55 -6.79 10.15 1.28
N TYR A 56 -6.68 10.82 2.43
CA TYR A 56 -6.54 10.17 3.73
C TYR A 56 -7.67 9.18 4.00
N THR A 57 -8.92 9.55 3.71
CA THR A 57 -10.10 8.70 3.87
C THR A 57 -9.96 7.42 3.04
N ARG A 58 -9.57 7.54 1.77
CA ARG A 58 -9.41 6.39 0.88
C ARG A 58 -8.23 5.51 1.29
N PHE A 59 -7.11 6.11 1.69
CA PHE A 59 -5.95 5.39 2.23
C PHE A 59 -6.36 4.54 3.43
N LYS A 60 -7.06 5.14 4.40
CA LYS A 60 -7.53 4.46 5.61
C LYS A 60 -8.48 3.32 5.30
N GLU A 61 -9.50 3.57 4.46
CA GLU A 61 -10.45 2.52 4.03
C GLU A 61 -9.75 1.34 3.36
N MET A 62 -8.80 1.62 2.46
CA MET A 62 -8.03 0.58 1.77
C MET A 62 -7.18 -0.23 2.74
N THR A 63 -6.55 0.43 3.71
CA THR A 63 -5.74 -0.23 4.75
C THR A 63 -6.62 -1.11 5.64
N ASP A 64 -7.76 -0.59 6.12
CA ASP A 64 -8.71 -1.35 6.93
C ASP A 64 -9.26 -2.56 6.19
N ASN A 65 -9.62 -2.40 4.91
CA ASN A 65 -10.09 -3.49 4.07
C ASN A 65 -9.00 -4.53 3.83
N PHE A 66 -7.77 -4.10 3.56
CA PHE A 66 -6.63 -5.00 3.38
C PHE A 66 -6.36 -5.82 4.64
N MET A 67 -6.34 -5.18 5.81
CA MET A 67 -6.18 -5.84 7.11
C MET A 67 -7.24 -6.92 7.36
N ARG A 68 -8.49 -6.69 6.96
CA ARG A 68 -9.57 -7.70 7.06
C ARG A 68 -9.38 -8.93 6.17
N THR A 69 -8.57 -8.83 5.11
CA THR A 69 -8.29 -9.98 4.22
C THR A 69 -7.21 -10.90 4.76
N ILE A 70 -6.38 -10.41 5.68
CA ILE A 70 -5.20 -11.12 6.19
C ILE A 70 -5.64 -12.26 7.09
N GLN A 71 -5.10 -13.45 6.82
CA GLN A 71 -5.27 -14.65 7.64
C GLN A 71 -3.92 -15.09 8.24
N ASN A 72 -3.99 -15.89 9.30
CA ASN A 72 -2.78 -16.44 9.92
C ASN A 72 -2.01 -17.30 8.90
N GLY A 73 -0.71 -17.06 8.80
CA GLY A 73 0.16 -17.72 7.82
C GLY A 73 0.27 -17.03 6.46
N ASP A 74 -0.43 -15.92 6.20
CA ASP A 74 -0.27 -15.17 4.95
C ASP A 74 1.11 -14.49 4.87
N PHE A 75 1.67 -14.41 3.66
CA PHE A 75 2.85 -13.61 3.34
C PHE A 75 2.40 -12.25 2.82
N ILE A 76 2.81 -11.18 3.50
CA ILE A 76 2.28 -9.83 3.28
C ILE A 76 3.40 -8.92 2.82
N VAL A 77 3.14 -8.14 1.76
CA VAL A 77 3.97 -7.01 1.36
C VAL A 77 3.17 -5.72 1.56
N PHE A 78 3.78 -4.75 2.22
CA PHE A 78 3.29 -3.38 2.22
C PHE A 78 4.33 -2.50 1.53
N TYR A 79 3.89 -1.71 0.55
CA TYR A 79 4.73 -0.78 -0.19
C TYR A 79 4.05 0.58 -0.28
N PHE A 80 4.83 1.63 -0.03
CA PHE A 80 4.42 3.01 -0.17
C PHE A 80 5.52 3.80 -0.86
N ALA A 81 5.15 4.59 -1.87
CA ALA A 81 5.99 5.59 -2.50
C ALA A 81 5.26 6.95 -2.45
N GLY A 82 5.94 7.96 -1.91
CA GLY A 82 5.40 9.30 -1.71
C GLY A 82 6.15 10.02 -0.59
N HIS A 83 5.67 11.20 -0.20
CA HIS A 83 6.16 11.92 0.97
C HIS A 83 5.83 11.19 2.26
N GLY A 84 6.81 11.19 3.14
CA GLY A 84 6.67 10.79 4.53
C GLY A 84 7.28 11.84 5.45
N LEU A 85 6.81 11.89 6.69
CA LEU A 85 7.41 12.69 7.74
C LEU A 85 7.72 11.81 8.94
N GLN A 86 8.72 12.23 9.71
CA GLN A 86 9.06 11.59 10.98
C GLN A 86 8.85 12.60 12.11
N SER A 87 8.10 12.20 13.14
CA SER A 87 7.90 12.96 14.38
C SER A 87 7.76 11.98 15.54
N ASP A 88 8.38 12.29 16.68
CA ASP A 88 8.28 11.48 17.91
C ASP A 88 8.52 9.98 17.69
N ASP A 89 9.61 9.65 16.98
CA ASP A 89 9.99 8.28 16.60
C ASP A 89 8.93 7.50 15.81
N LYS A 90 8.00 8.21 15.17
CA LYS A 90 6.96 7.64 14.31
C LYS A 90 7.11 8.14 12.89
N ASN A 91 6.97 7.21 11.95
CA ASN A 91 6.90 7.48 10.53
C ASN A 91 5.43 7.65 10.12
N TYR A 92 5.15 8.72 9.40
CA TYR A 92 3.85 9.04 8.87
C TYR A 92 3.92 9.07 7.34
N LEU A 93 2.94 8.43 6.71
CA LEU A 93 2.81 8.38 5.26
C LEU A 93 1.73 9.38 4.85
N LEU A 94 2.05 10.25 3.90
CA LEU A 94 1.18 11.38 3.56
C LEU A 94 0.28 11.02 2.38
N SER A 95 -1.01 11.31 2.54
CA SER A 95 -2.02 11.20 1.49
C SER A 95 -1.98 12.41 0.55
N SER A 96 -2.65 12.31 -0.60
CA SER A 96 -2.68 13.39 -1.60
C SER A 96 -3.33 14.68 -1.11
N ASP A 97 -4.20 14.61 -0.11
CA ASP A 97 -4.90 15.74 0.49
C ASP A 97 -4.18 16.37 1.69
N TYR A 98 -2.97 15.91 2.01
CA TYR A 98 -2.13 16.51 3.07
C TYR A 98 -1.59 17.88 2.62
N CYS A 99 -1.79 18.91 3.46
CA CYS A 99 -1.45 20.30 3.18
C CYS A 99 -0.07 20.75 3.67
#